data_AF-W4UYA7-F1
#
_entry.id   AF-W4UYA7-F1
#
_cell.length_a   1.000
_cell.length_b   1.000
_cell.length_c   1.000
_cell.angle_alpha   90.00
_cell.angle_beta   90.00
_cell.angle_gamma   90.00
#
_symmetry.space_group_name_H-M   'P 1'
#
loop_
_entity.id
_entity.type
_entity.pdbx_description
1 polymer ?
#
loop_
_entity_poly.entity_id
_entity_poly.type
_entity_poly.pdbx_seq_one_letter_code
_entity_poly.pdbx_strand_id
1 'polypeptide(L)' 'MIERFNLRDHPQVYVENKVINAFLMEESAEVLPITTLNDKVVLTKQYPSNKQIAAWLHVSEEELTVRK' A
#
# COMPACT_ATOMS: atom_id res chain seq x y z
N MET A 1 -12.06 -4.86 -1.91
CA MET A 1 -12.00 -3.50 -2.47
C MET A 1 -10.56 -3.05 -2.39
N ILE A 2 -10.00 -2.45 -3.46
CA ILE A 2 -8.64 -1.90 -3.43
C ILE A 2 -8.81 -0.38 -3.38
N GLU A 3 -8.31 0.23 -2.31
CA GLU A 3 -8.39 1.68 -2.11
C GLU A 3 -6.99 2.26 -2.21
N ARG A 4 -6.87 3.40 -2.90
CA ARG A 4 -5.62 4.11 -3.05
C ARG A 4 -5.83 5.53 -2.60
N PHE A 5 -5.12 5.89 -1.55
CA PHE A 5 -5.12 7.24 -1.00
C PHE A 5 -3.84 7.95 -1.42
N ASN A 6 -3.92 9.26 -1.58
CA ASN A 6 -2.76 10.12 -1.73
C ASN A 6 -2.74 11.12 -0.59
N LEU A 7 -1.55 11.60 -0.24
CA LEU A 7 -1.40 12.58 0.83
C LEU A 7 -2.07 13.91 0.51
N ARG A 8 -2.20 14.23 -0.79
CA ARG A 8 -2.75 15.49 -1.28
C ARG A 8 -4.28 15.58 -1.15
N ASP A 9 -5.01 14.56 -1.60
CA ASP A 9 -6.48 14.59 -1.61
C ASP A 9 -7.05 13.95 -0.34
N HIS A 10 -6.31 13.03 0.29
CA HIS A 10 -6.76 12.31 1.50
C HIS A 10 -5.74 12.34 2.66
N PRO A 11 -5.34 13.53 3.16
CA PRO A 11 -4.38 13.64 4.26
C PRO A 11 -4.86 13.00 5.57
N GLN A 12 -6.18 12.97 5.83
CA GLN A 12 -6.74 12.41 7.07
C GLN A 12 -6.38 10.93 7.27
N VAL A 13 -6.39 10.12 6.21
CA VAL A 13 -6.07 8.69 6.28
C VAL A 13 -4.65 8.45 6.82
N TYR A 14 -3.72 9.36 6.52
CA TYR A 14 -2.34 9.29 7.00
C TYR A 14 -2.20 9.66 8.48
N VAL A 15 -3.11 10.47 9.02
CA VAL A 15 -3.13 10.90 10.42
C VAL A 15 -3.90 9.90 11.29
N GLU A 16 -5.03 9.40 10.79
CA GLU A 16 -5.89 8.43 11.47
C GLU A 16 -5.19 7.08 11.66
N ASN A 17 -4.46 6.62 10.65
CA ASN A 17 -3.73 5.38 10.75
C ASN A 17 -2.42 5.61 11.52
N LYS A 18 -2.43 5.28 12.82
CA LYS A 18 -1.28 5.46 13.73
C LYS A 18 0.02 4.90 13.19
N VAL A 19 -0.03 3.78 12.47
CA VAL A 19 1.15 3.15 11.88
C VAL A 19 1.71 4.03 10.78
N ILE A 20 0.86 4.46 9.84
CA ILE A 20 1.25 5.37 8.74
C ILE A 20 1.76 6.69 9.30
N ASN A 21 1.10 7.26 10.31
CA ASN A 21 1.49 8.50 10.96
C ASN A 21 2.89 8.37 11.59
N ALA A 22 3.14 7.29 12.34
CA ALA A 22 4.46 7.03 12.92
C ALA A 22 5.55 6.92 11.83
N PHE A 23 5.29 6.18 10.75
CA PHE A 23 6.21 6.11 9.61
C PHE A 23 6.46 7.48 8.96
N LEU A 24 5.40 8.30 8.81
CA LEU A 24 5.51 9.64 8.24
C LEU A 24 6.27 10.60 9.17
N MET A 25 6.19 10.42 10.49
CA MET A 25 6.97 11.22 11.45
C MET A 25 8.44 10.79 11.51
N GLU A 26 8.72 9.49 11.37
CA GLU A 26 10.08 8.94 11.48
C GLU A 26 10.88 9.10 10.17
N GLU A 27 10.29 8.74 9.03
CA GLU A 27 10.96 8.71 7.72
C GLU A 27 10.34 9.70 6.71
N SER A 28 9.47 10.61 7.15
CA SER A 28 8.88 11.67 6.32
C SER A 28 8.10 11.12 5.11
N ALA A 29 7.76 11.97 4.14
CA ALA A 29 7.03 11.58 2.92
C ALA A 29 7.83 10.62 1.99
N GLU A 30 9.08 10.29 2.31
CA GLU A 30 9.93 9.38 1.52
C GLU A 30 9.50 7.91 1.66
N VAL A 31 8.73 7.56 2.70
CA VAL A 31 8.19 6.20 2.89
C VAL A 31 7.10 5.81 1.90
N LEU A 32 6.60 6.78 1.14
CA LEU A 32 5.52 6.57 0.18
C LEU A 32 6.06 5.86 -1.08
N PRO A 33 5.29 4.93 -1.68
CA PRO A 33 3.97 4.47 -1.27
C PRO A 33 4.01 3.45 -0.12
N ILE A 34 3.02 3.51 0.77
CA ILE A 34 2.77 2.50 1.81
C ILE A 34 1.65 1.59 1.33
N THR A 35 1.89 0.28 1.37
CA THR A 35 0.89 -0.74 1.08
C THR A 35 0.47 -1.42 2.38
N THR A 36 -0.83 -1.42 2.64
CA THR A 36 -1.44 -2.10 3.78
C THR A 36 -2.29 -3.28 3.30
N LEU A 37 -2.25 -4.37 4.06
CA LEU A 37 -3.07 -5.56 3.86
C LEU A 37 -3.72 -5.91 5.21
N ASN A 38 -5.04 -5.90 5.29
CA ASN A 38 -5.80 -6.16 6.52
C ASN A 38 -5.29 -5.33 7.72
N ASP A 39 -5.21 -4.00 7.54
CA ASP A 39 -4.69 -3.04 8.53
C ASP A 39 -3.22 -3.21 8.94
N LYS A 40 -2.47 -4.09 8.27
CA LYS A 40 -1.03 -4.28 8.50
C LYS A 40 -0.23 -3.71 7.35
N VAL A 41 0.79 -2.92 7.67
CA VAL A 41 1.77 -2.46 6.68
C VAL A 41 2.58 -3.66 6.21
N VAL A 42 2.53 -3.95 4.91
CA VAL A 42 3.26 -5.06 4.27
C VAL A 42 4.44 -4.60 3.45
N LEU A 43 4.35 -3.40 2.86
CA LEU A 43 5.44 -2.78 2.10
C LEU A 43 5.41 -1.26 2.26
N THR A 44 6.59 -0.65 2.25
CA THR A 44 6.81 0.80 2.22
C THR A 44 7.84 1.11 1.14
N LYS A 45 7.92 2.37 0.68
CA LYS A 45 8.86 2.89 -0.34
C LYS A 45 8.76 2.27 -1.74
N GLN A 46 7.97 1.22 -1.92
CA GLN A 46 7.82 0.53 -3.20
C GLN A 46 6.43 -0.07 -3.37
N TYR A 47 5.99 -0.17 -4.62
CA TYR A 47 4.79 -0.92 -4.95
C TYR A 47 5.05 -2.43 -4.84
N PRO A 48 4.05 -3.20 -4.38
CA PRO A 48 4.14 -4.66 -4.38
C PRO A 48 4.23 -5.19 -5.80
N SER A 49 5.00 -6.26 -5.96
CA SER A 49 5.08 -7.01 -7.22
C SER A 49 3.81 -7.84 -7.45
N ASN A 50 3.51 -8.17 -8.71
CA ASN A 50 2.40 -9.06 -9.05
C ASN A 50 2.46 -10.40 -8.29
N LYS A 51 3.67 -10.93 -8.05
CA LYS A 51 3.90 -12.11 -7.21
C LYS A 51 3.36 -11.97 -5.79
N GLN A 52 3.65 -10.83 -5.16
CA GLN A 52 3.21 -10.56 -3.79
C GLN A 52 1.70 -10.35 -3.74
N ILE A 53 1.14 -9.61 -4.69
CA ILE A 53 -0.30 -9.38 -4.79
C ILE A 53 -1.03 -10.71 -5.03
N ALA A 54 -0.53 -11.56 -5.93
CA ALA A 54 -1.05 -12.90 -6.20
C ALA A 54 -1.05 -13.76 -4.94
N ALA A 55 0.06 -13.75 -4.19
CA ALA A 55 0.17 -14.47 -2.93
C ALA A 55 -0.83 -13.98 -1.86
N TRP A 56 -1.09 -12.67 -1.78
CA TRP A 56 -2.04 -12.10 -0.80
C TRP A 56 -3.50 -12.32 -1.17
N LEU A 57 -3.83 -12.22 -2.45
CA LEU A 57 -5.18 -12.40 -2.96
C LEU A 57 -5.52 -13.88 -3.23
N HIS A 58 -4.54 -14.78 -3.11
CA HIS A 58 -4.66 -16.19 -3.49
C HIS A 58 -5.13 -16.38 -4.94
N VAL A 59 -4.70 -15.49 -5.84
CA VAL A 59 -5.01 -15.53 -7.27
C VAL A 59 -3.76 -15.83 -8.08
N SER A 60 -3.93 -16.31 -9.31
CA SER A 60 -2.81 -16.54 -10.23
C SER A 60 -2.25 -15.22 -10.75
N GLU A 61 -0.92 -15.11 -10.88
CA GLU A 61 -0.25 -13.94 -11.49
C GLU A 61 -0.78 -13.65 -12.91
N GLU A 62 -1.26 -14.69 -13.59
CA GLU A 62 -1.87 -14.62 -14.92
C GLU A 62 -3.16 -13.80 -14.95
N GLU A 63 -3.92 -13.75 -13.85
CA GLU A 63 -5.13 -12.92 -13.75
C GLU A 63 -4.79 -11.45 -13.46
N LEU A 64 -3.65 -11.20 -12.81
CA LEU A 64 -3.14 -9.85 -12.55
C LEU A 64 -2.40 -9.25 -13.74
N THR A 65 -1.99 -10.10 -14.70
CA THR A 65 -1.32 -9.66 -15.91
C THR A 65 -2.38 -9.38 -16.97
N VAL A 66 -2.62 -8.12 -17.29
CA VAL A 66 -3.56 -7.74 -18.36
C VAL A 66 -3.09 -8.39 -19.66
N ARG A 67 -3.79 -9.44 -20.09
CA ARG A 67 -3.62 -9.99 -21.43
C ARG A 67 -4.12 -8.93 -22.41
N LYS A 68 -3.21 -8.42 -23.23
CA LYS A 68 -3.49 -7.45 -24.29
C LYS A 68 -4.16 -8.13 -25.47
#